data_AF-A0A7V4G154-F1
#
_entry.id   AF-A0A7V4G154-F1
#
_cell.length_a   1.000
_cell.length_b   1.000
_cell.length_c   1.000
_cell.angle_alpha   90.00
_cell.angle_beta   90.00
_cell.angle_gamma   90.00
#
_symmetry.space_group_name_H-M   'P 1'
#
loop_
_entity.id
_entity.type
_entity.pdbx_description
1 polymer ?
#
loop_
_entity_poly.entity_id
_entity_poly.type
_entity_poly.pdbx_seq_one_letter_code
_entity_poly.pdbx_strand_id
1 'polypeptide(L)'
;MRSPGSISATTTICLSATAKKRGDGGGTGGRTSARRGFSRDLTRPVPSASASDTLAPVQLVIAEKPSVARDLARVLGIRPVGKHAFEGPDRVITWCVGHLVELEEPASYDARWKAWRLDTLPMIPTNFKLRPVQGTREHLREVCKLLVDKRFSEVVNACDAGREGELIFRYLYQLAQSRLPCRRLWISSLTDEAIRQGFASLLPGSELDNLADAARCRSEADWLVGLNATRAVTVRYRTGADSMLYSIGRVQTPTLAILVEREKAILSFVPKDYWQVKADLTTADGARFPAIFCIGKATRFAHQDAAFAVRERCNRHGRLEDPAGPTVESLKQVNTREAPPLLFDLTSLQRTANRRFGLSAQATLDAAQALYERHKIITYPRTDSRHLSSDMVGTLPKIFAGLAENHEYAVFAQHLRAKPPRPSKRFFDDSKIQDHHAIVPTGKTVGLESLERNERRIYDLVVRRFLGAFYPDAEFAQTEVVVRVGPEENTTPAQAPPKDQTESTGDEAFLLASVPPAPDRFLARGRVRLVAGW
;
A
#
# COMPACT_ATOMS: atom_id res chain seq x y z
N MET A 1 -10.48 49.05 -2.13
CA MET A 1 -11.33 50.02 -2.87
C MET A 1 -10.69 50.29 -4.22
N ARG A 2 -11.20 49.65 -5.28
CA ARG A 2 -11.00 50.05 -6.69
C ARG A 2 -12.29 49.69 -7.42
N SER A 3 -12.82 50.65 -8.19
CA SER A 3 -14.11 50.63 -8.86
C SER A 3 -14.25 49.52 -9.92
N PRO A 4 -15.47 49.06 -10.23
CA PRO A 4 -15.71 48.03 -11.24
C PRO A 4 -15.69 48.66 -12.64
N GLY A 5 -14.72 48.27 -13.45
CA GLY A 5 -14.63 48.60 -14.87
C GLY A 5 -15.47 47.64 -15.72
N SER A 6 -15.83 48.12 -16.90
CA SER A 6 -16.77 47.52 -17.85
C SER A 6 -16.14 46.54 -18.86
N ILE A 7 -16.83 45.46 -19.24
CA ILE A 7 -16.40 44.33 -20.10
C ILE A 7 -17.01 44.43 -21.51
N SER A 8 -16.20 44.49 -22.56
CA SER A 8 -16.66 44.24 -23.94
C SER A 8 -16.09 42.91 -24.46
N ALA A 9 -16.88 42.13 -25.21
CA ALA A 9 -16.47 40.81 -25.71
C ALA A 9 -16.79 40.61 -27.20
N THR A 10 -15.88 39.94 -27.90
CA THR A 10 -16.08 39.29 -29.21
C THR A 10 -15.36 37.94 -29.17
N THR A 11 -16.07 36.86 -29.52
CA THR A 11 -15.60 35.46 -29.42
C THR A 11 -15.51 34.82 -30.81
N THR A 12 -14.36 34.20 -31.09
CA THR A 12 -14.20 33.19 -32.15
C THR A 12 -13.57 31.95 -31.52
N ILE A 13 -14.20 30.79 -31.71
CA ILE A 13 -13.78 29.47 -31.23
C ILE A 13 -13.15 28.71 -32.40
N CYS A 14 -11.98 28.12 -32.19
CA CYS A 14 -11.44 27.04 -33.03
C CYS A 14 -11.03 25.87 -32.13
N LEU A 15 -11.49 24.66 -32.50
CA LEU A 15 -11.04 23.37 -31.98
C LEU A 15 -10.00 22.79 -32.94
N SER A 16 -8.92 22.23 -32.43
CA SER A 16 -8.06 21.31 -33.18
C SER A 16 -7.58 20.17 -32.29
N ALA A 17 -7.62 18.96 -32.85
CA ALA A 17 -7.09 17.73 -32.27
C ALA A 17 -6.22 17.06 -33.34
N THR A 18 -5.05 16.54 -32.96
CA THR A 18 -4.26 15.66 -33.83
C THR A 18 -3.50 14.61 -33.04
N ALA A 19 -3.48 13.40 -33.61
CA ALA A 19 -2.94 12.18 -33.05
C ALA A 19 -1.58 11.78 -33.65
N LYS A 20 -0.99 10.80 -32.95
CA LYS A 20 0.37 10.22 -32.94
C LYS A 20 0.73 9.39 -34.19
N LYS A 21 2.04 9.25 -34.48
CA LYS A 21 2.59 8.07 -35.20
C LYS A 21 4.02 7.70 -34.75
N ARG A 22 4.29 6.39 -34.84
CA ARG A 22 5.51 5.64 -34.48
C ARG A 22 6.57 5.70 -35.59
N GLY A 23 7.83 5.46 -35.22
CA GLY A 23 8.93 5.10 -36.13
C GLY A 23 9.72 3.93 -35.55
N ASP A 24 10.17 3.05 -36.45
CA ASP A 24 10.66 1.68 -36.26
C ASP A 24 12.17 1.58 -36.59
N GLY A 25 12.81 0.45 -36.27
CA GLY A 25 14.13 0.02 -36.77
C GLY A 25 15.19 -0.14 -35.66
N GLY A 26 16.05 -1.17 -35.62
CA GLY A 26 16.36 -2.28 -36.52
C GLY A 26 17.83 -2.72 -36.30
N GLY A 27 18.09 -4.04 -36.27
CA GLY A 27 19.41 -4.69 -36.47
C GLY A 27 20.37 -4.78 -35.26
N THR A 28 21.37 -5.67 -35.16
CA THR A 28 21.61 -7.11 -35.43
C THR A 28 23.11 -7.36 -35.13
N GLY A 29 23.48 -8.56 -34.66
CA GLY A 29 24.87 -9.08 -34.59
C GLY A 29 25.49 -9.01 -33.18
N GLY A 30 26.28 -9.97 -32.68
CA GLY A 30 26.88 -11.20 -33.21
C GLY A 30 27.75 -11.82 -32.08
N ARG A 31 27.96 -13.13 -32.14
CA ARG A 31 28.70 -14.03 -31.21
C ARG A 31 30.17 -13.57 -31.00
N THR A 32 30.91 -13.95 -29.94
CA THR A 32 31.51 -15.29 -29.71
C THR A 32 32.13 -15.48 -28.31
N SER A 33 32.21 -16.76 -27.93
CA SER A 33 32.78 -17.39 -26.74
C SER A 33 34.32 -17.46 -26.66
N ALA A 34 34.87 -17.60 -25.45
CA ALA A 34 35.96 -18.54 -25.16
C ALA A 34 36.08 -18.86 -23.65
N ARG A 35 36.32 -20.15 -23.34
CA ARG A 35 36.57 -20.76 -22.02
C ARG A 35 38.07 -20.93 -21.76
N ARG A 36 38.45 -21.07 -20.47
CA ARG A 36 39.47 -21.96 -19.82
C ARG A 36 39.81 -21.31 -18.45
N GLY A 37 40.01 -21.94 -17.29
CA GLY A 37 40.10 -23.34 -16.84
C GLY A 37 41.19 -23.47 -15.75
N PHE A 38 40.91 -24.20 -14.66
CA PHE A 38 41.83 -24.81 -13.66
C PHE A 38 42.53 -23.89 -12.61
N SER A 39 42.88 -24.28 -11.37
CA SER A 39 42.82 -25.52 -10.54
C SER A 39 43.01 -25.16 -9.04
N ARG A 40 42.82 -26.14 -8.15
CA ARG A 40 42.78 -26.16 -6.66
C ARG A 40 44.14 -26.21 -5.94
N ASP A 41 44.09 -25.98 -4.62
CA ASP A 41 44.67 -26.77 -3.48
C ASP A 41 45.23 -25.83 -2.37
N LEU A 42 45.34 -26.15 -1.06
CA LEU A 42 44.84 -27.13 -0.08
C LEU A 42 45.41 -26.68 1.30
N THR A 43 44.61 -26.72 2.39
CA THR A 43 44.96 -27.03 3.82
C THR A 43 46.04 -26.19 4.56
N ARG A 44 46.08 -25.93 5.88
CA ARG A 44 45.50 -26.33 7.20
C ARG A 44 46.16 -25.34 8.26
N PRO A 45 46.08 -25.45 9.61
CA PRO A 45 45.20 -26.15 10.56
C PRO A 45 44.64 -25.26 11.72
N VAL A 46 43.91 -25.88 12.65
CA VAL A 46 43.30 -25.34 13.89
C VAL A 46 44.03 -25.91 15.12
N PRO A 47 44.17 -25.18 16.25
CA PRO A 47 44.51 -25.78 17.54
C PRO A 47 43.32 -25.89 18.51
N SER A 48 43.55 -26.80 19.46
CA SER A 48 42.70 -27.53 20.39
C SER A 48 41.98 -26.76 21.51
N ALA A 49 40.90 -27.37 22.01
CA ALA A 49 40.22 -27.04 23.25
C ALA A 49 40.77 -27.84 24.45
N SER A 50 40.80 -27.23 25.63
CA SER A 50 40.27 -27.84 26.87
C SER A 50 40.28 -26.85 28.06
N ALA A 51 39.10 -26.61 28.63
CA ALA A 51 38.91 -26.32 30.05
C ALA A 51 37.44 -26.69 30.39
N SER A 52 37.24 -27.29 31.55
CA SER A 52 35.95 -27.80 32.03
C SER A 52 34.88 -26.71 32.04
N ASP A 53 33.93 -26.86 31.14
CA ASP A 53 32.92 -25.88 30.80
C ASP A 53 31.66 -26.20 31.63
N THR A 54 31.42 -25.46 32.72
CA THR A 54 30.03 -25.18 33.09
C THR A 54 29.48 -24.31 31.97
N LEU A 55 29.08 -24.96 30.87
CA LEU A 55 28.60 -24.34 29.64
C LEU A 55 27.56 -23.30 30.04
N ALA A 56 27.86 -22.04 29.73
CA ALA A 56 26.87 -20.98 29.82
C ALA A 56 25.58 -21.48 29.12
N PRO A 57 24.40 -21.22 29.71
CA PRO A 57 23.14 -21.74 29.18
C PRO A 57 23.02 -21.41 27.69
N VAL A 58 23.04 -22.44 26.83
CA VAL A 58 23.04 -22.25 25.39
C VAL A 58 21.63 -21.85 24.97
N GLN A 59 21.50 -20.80 24.16
CA GLN A 59 20.24 -20.30 23.64
C GLN A 59 20.02 -20.82 22.20
N LEU A 60 18.86 -21.41 21.94
CA LEU A 60 18.45 -21.77 20.56
C LEU A 60 17.74 -20.57 19.93
N VAL A 61 18.16 -20.12 18.75
CA VAL A 61 17.50 -19.05 17.99
C VAL A 61 16.92 -19.64 16.72
N ILE A 62 15.62 -19.41 16.47
CA ILE A 62 14.94 -19.90 15.27
C ILE A 62 14.45 -18.72 14.44
N ALA A 63 15.10 -18.49 13.30
CA ALA A 63 14.67 -17.49 12.33
C ALA A 63 13.62 -18.03 11.34
N GLU A 64 12.94 -17.16 10.60
CA GLU A 64 11.94 -17.59 9.61
C GLU A 64 12.57 -18.20 8.34
N LYS A 65 13.77 -17.75 7.99
CA LYS A 65 14.43 -18.03 6.70
C LYS A 65 15.96 -18.02 6.82
N PRO A 66 16.68 -18.70 5.90
CA PRO A 66 18.14 -18.79 5.94
C PRO A 66 18.86 -17.44 5.79
N SER A 67 18.26 -16.47 5.10
CA SER A 67 18.82 -15.11 4.97
C SER A 67 18.88 -14.40 6.32
N VAL A 68 17.78 -14.42 7.08
CA VAL A 68 17.70 -13.82 8.41
C VAL A 68 18.67 -14.51 9.37
N ALA A 69 18.69 -15.85 9.42
CA ALA A 69 19.66 -16.56 10.29
C ALA A 69 21.12 -16.20 10.00
N ARG A 70 21.50 -16.03 8.73
CA ARG A 70 22.85 -15.57 8.34
C ARG A 70 23.15 -14.16 8.85
N ASP A 71 22.18 -13.25 8.78
CA ASP A 71 22.35 -11.89 9.29
C ASP A 71 22.50 -11.87 10.81
N LEU A 72 21.69 -12.64 11.54
CA LEU A 72 21.81 -12.78 12.99
C LEU A 72 23.17 -13.37 13.36
N ALA A 73 23.59 -14.46 12.71
CA ALA A 73 24.87 -15.11 12.97
C ALA A 73 26.06 -14.19 12.71
N ARG A 74 26.04 -13.43 11.60
CA ARG A 74 27.08 -12.44 11.28
C ARG A 74 27.20 -11.36 12.36
N VAL A 75 26.08 -10.79 12.79
CA VAL A 75 26.09 -9.71 13.81
C VAL A 75 26.54 -10.21 15.17
N LEU A 76 26.20 -11.46 15.50
CA LEU A 76 26.56 -12.12 16.76
C LEU A 76 27.94 -12.81 16.70
N GLY A 77 28.63 -12.80 15.55
CA GLY A 77 29.95 -13.44 15.41
C GLY A 77 29.92 -14.98 15.42
N ILE A 78 28.79 -15.59 15.08
CA ILE A 78 28.55 -17.04 15.13
C ILE A 78 28.91 -17.69 13.79
N ARG A 79 29.56 -18.86 13.83
CA ARG A 79 30.07 -19.56 12.64
C ARG A 79 29.10 -20.64 12.15
N PRO A 80 29.07 -20.93 10.84
CA PRO A 80 28.23 -22.00 10.29
C PRO A 80 28.69 -23.37 10.78
N VAL A 81 27.74 -24.23 11.14
CA VAL A 81 27.98 -25.64 11.49
C VAL A 81 26.94 -26.51 10.78
N GLY A 82 27.44 -27.45 9.98
CA GLY A 82 26.57 -28.29 9.14
C GLY A 82 25.80 -27.49 8.09
N LYS A 83 24.65 -28.03 7.64
CA LYS A 83 23.83 -27.45 6.56
C LYS A 83 22.74 -26.49 7.07
N HIS A 84 22.31 -26.65 8.33
CA HIS A 84 21.06 -26.07 8.85
C HIS A 84 21.24 -25.32 10.18
N ALA A 85 22.47 -25.01 10.57
CA ALA A 85 22.74 -24.28 11.80
C ALA A 85 23.98 -23.38 11.73
N PHE A 86 24.01 -22.41 12.64
CA PHE A 86 25.20 -21.68 13.07
C PHE A 86 25.38 -21.96 14.56
N GLU A 87 26.60 -22.15 15.01
CA GLU A 87 26.89 -22.49 16.41
C GLU A 87 28.05 -21.65 16.92
N GLY A 88 27.84 -21.09 18.10
CA GLY A 88 28.76 -20.25 18.84
C GLY A 88 28.81 -20.72 20.30
N PRO A 89 29.60 -20.06 21.15
CA PRO A 89 29.82 -20.52 22.52
C PRO A 89 28.55 -20.53 23.38
N ASP A 90 27.65 -19.56 23.17
CA ASP A 90 26.44 -19.35 23.98
C ASP A 90 25.13 -19.54 23.19
N ARG A 91 25.20 -19.73 21.86
CA ARG A 91 24.04 -19.68 20.97
C ARG A 91 24.14 -20.64 19.80
N VAL A 92 23.00 -21.22 19.44
CA VAL A 92 22.81 -21.96 18.19
C VAL A 92 21.69 -21.30 17.42
N ILE A 93 21.93 -20.97 16.15
CA ILE A 93 20.93 -20.37 15.26
C ILE A 93 20.55 -21.38 14.20
N THR A 94 19.26 -21.68 14.09
CA THR A 94 18.66 -22.38 12.96
C THR A 94 17.54 -21.53 12.35
N TRP A 95 16.86 -22.05 11.34
CA TRP A 95 15.83 -21.30 10.61
C TRP A 95 14.71 -22.21 10.15
N CYS A 96 13.58 -21.60 9.80
CA CYS A 96 12.54 -22.21 8.98
C CYS A 96 12.78 -21.89 7.50
N VAL A 97 11.89 -22.32 6.61
CA VAL A 97 11.84 -21.86 5.21
C VAL A 97 10.40 -21.45 4.89
N GLY A 98 9.91 -20.47 5.65
CA GLY A 98 8.47 -20.24 5.82
C GLY A 98 7.85 -21.37 6.67
N HIS A 99 6.62 -21.77 6.37
CA HIS A 99 5.97 -22.87 7.08
C HIS A 99 6.69 -24.21 6.84
N LEU A 100 7.24 -24.79 7.91
CA LEU A 100 7.65 -26.21 7.96
C LEU A 100 6.49 -27.12 8.37
N VAL A 101 5.46 -26.52 8.96
CA VAL A 101 4.31 -27.17 9.58
C VAL A 101 3.05 -26.47 9.10
N GLU A 102 2.04 -27.26 8.77
CA GLU A 102 0.73 -26.80 8.29
C GLU A 102 -0.41 -27.56 9.00
N LEU A 103 -1.64 -27.07 8.83
CA LEU A 103 -2.83 -27.77 9.30
C LEU A 103 -2.98 -29.11 8.58
N GLU A 104 -3.40 -30.12 9.31
CA GLU A 104 -3.61 -31.46 8.79
C GLU A 104 -4.80 -31.54 7.82
N GLU A 105 -4.81 -32.53 6.93
CA GLU A 105 -5.87 -32.74 5.95
C GLU A 105 -7.11 -33.39 6.56
N PRO A 106 -8.31 -33.15 5.99
CA PRO A 106 -9.55 -33.74 6.49
C PRO A 106 -9.50 -35.26 6.70
N ALA A 107 -8.87 -36.00 5.78
CA ALA A 107 -8.83 -37.47 5.83
C ALA A 107 -8.11 -38.04 7.07
N SER A 108 -7.26 -37.25 7.73
CA SER A 108 -6.52 -37.65 8.94
C SER A 108 -7.33 -37.41 10.23
N TYR A 109 -8.46 -36.70 10.13
CA TYR A 109 -9.42 -36.54 11.23
C TYR A 109 -10.52 -37.59 11.13
N ASP A 110 -11.05 -37.80 9.92
CA ASP A 110 -12.08 -38.79 9.62
C ASP A 110 -11.87 -39.36 8.21
N ALA A 111 -11.76 -40.68 8.10
CA ALA A 111 -11.57 -41.37 6.81
C ALA A 111 -12.72 -41.08 5.82
N ARG A 112 -13.94 -40.79 6.32
CA ARG A 112 -15.09 -40.40 5.51
C ARG A 112 -14.84 -39.11 4.74
N TRP A 113 -14.03 -38.20 5.30
CA TRP A 113 -13.65 -36.94 4.65
C TRP A 113 -12.60 -37.09 3.55
N LYS A 114 -12.14 -38.31 3.25
CA LYS A 114 -11.27 -38.55 2.08
C LYS A 114 -12.06 -38.38 0.78
N ALA A 115 -13.27 -38.91 0.73
CA ALA A 115 -14.17 -38.74 -0.42
C ALA A 115 -14.92 -37.42 -0.30
N TRP A 116 -15.03 -36.67 -1.41
CA TRP A 116 -15.77 -35.41 -1.41
C TRP A 116 -17.25 -35.69 -1.61
N ARG A 117 -18.03 -35.59 -0.53
CA ARG A 117 -19.46 -35.87 -0.51
C ARG A 117 -20.21 -34.83 0.31
N LEU A 118 -21.39 -34.42 -0.14
CA LEU A 118 -22.19 -33.38 0.52
C LEU A 118 -22.68 -33.79 1.91
N ASP A 119 -23.00 -35.07 2.10
CA ASP A 119 -23.46 -35.65 3.36
C ASP A 119 -22.40 -35.67 4.47
N THR A 120 -21.12 -35.47 4.12
CA THR A 120 -20.01 -35.37 5.07
C THR A 120 -19.63 -33.93 5.44
N LEU A 121 -20.33 -32.93 4.89
CA LEU A 121 -20.08 -31.52 5.16
C LEU A 121 -21.08 -30.97 6.20
N PRO A 122 -20.67 -30.00 7.05
CA PRO A 122 -19.32 -29.45 7.14
C PRO A 122 -18.36 -30.35 7.94
N MET A 123 -17.10 -30.37 7.52
CA MET A 123 -15.97 -30.95 8.22
C MET A 123 -15.52 -29.97 9.31
N ILE A 124 -15.77 -30.32 10.57
CA ILE A 124 -15.41 -29.51 11.74
C ILE A 124 -14.62 -30.42 12.70
N PRO A 125 -13.28 -30.34 12.72
CA PRO A 125 -12.48 -31.11 13.66
C PRO A 125 -12.68 -30.59 15.09
N THR A 126 -12.71 -31.49 16.08
CA THR A 126 -12.77 -31.10 17.50
C THR A 126 -11.51 -30.34 17.94
N ASN A 127 -10.35 -30.74 17.43
CA ASN A 127 -9.07 -30.08 17.64
C ASN A 127 -8.29 -30.11 16.34
N PHE A 128 -7.68 -28.99 15.94
CA PHE A 128 -6.80 -28.94 14.78
C PHE A 128 -5.48 -29.66 15.04
N LYS A 129 -5.13 -30.58 14.14
CA LYS A 129 -3.85 -31.28 14.12
C LYS A 129 -2.90 -30.56 13.17
N LEU A 130 -1.61 -30.69 13.46
CA LEU A 130 -0.52 -30.15 12.64
C LEU A 130 0.22 -31.29 11.96
N ARG A 131 0.73 -31.03 10.76
CA ARG A 131 1.56 -31.97 10.01
C ARG A 131 2.77 -31.31 9.37
N PRO A 132 3.84 -32.08 9.08
CA PRO A 132 4.96 -31.61 8.27
C PRO A 132 4.54 -31.26 6.85
N VAL A 133 5.02 -30.12 6.34
CA VAL A 133 4.98 -29.82 4.90
C VAL A 133 5.85 -30.84 4.16
N GLN A 134 5.31 -31.47 3.11
CA GLN A 134 5.91 -32.65 2.48
C GLN A 134 7.35 -32.41 1.96
N GLY A 135 7.61 -31.23 1.40
CA GLY A 135 8.92 -30.88 0.82
C GLY A 135 10.02 -30.51 1.82
N THR A 136 9.70 -30.34 3.11
CA THR A 136 10.63 -29.79 4.12
C THR A 136 10.84 -30.73 5.31
N ARG A 137 10.42 -31.99 5.21
CA ARG A 137 10.47 -32.99 6.30
C ARG A 137 11.84 -33.28 6.87
N GLU A 138 12.90 -33.24 6.05
CA GLU A 138 14.27 -33.43 6.53
C GLU A 138 14.70 -32.25 7.40
N HIS A 139 14.51 -31.03 6.90
CA HIS A 139 14.81 -29.80 7.62
C HIS A 139 14.01 -29.68 8.92
N LEU A 140 12.70 -30.00 8.87
CA LEU A 140 11.85 -30.03 10.07
C LEU A 140 12.39 -31.00 11.13
N ARG A 141 12.85 -32.18 10.74
CA ARG A 141 13.41 -33.16 11.70
C ARG A 141 14.61 -32.60 12.45
N GLU A 142 15.51 -31.90 11.75
CA GLU A 142 16.68 -31.28 12.38
C GLU A 142 16.28 -30.16 13.34
N VAL A 143 15.33 -29.30 12.95
CA VAL A 143 14.85 -28.22 13.82
C VAL A 143 14.10 -28.77 15.05
N CYS A 144 13.26 -29.80 14.88
CA CYS A 144 12.58 -30.46 16.00
C CYS A 144 13.55 -31.10 16.98
N LYS A 145 14.65 -31.72 16.51
CA LYS A 145 15.69 -32.26 17.40
C LYS A 145 16.28 -31.16 18.27
N LEU A 146 16.61 -30.01 17.70
CA LEU A 146 17.14 -28.87 18.45
C LEU A 146 16.14 -28.35 19.48
N LEU A 147 14.86 -28.29 19.13
CA LEU A 147 13.79 -27.79 20.01
C LEU A 147 13.53 -28.63 21.27
N VAL A 148 13.97 -29.89 21.29
CA VAL A 148 13.84 -30.79 22.44
C VAL A 148 15.18 -31.17 23.06
N ASP A 149 16.27 -30.59 22.55
CA ASP A 149 17.62 -30.84 23.04
C ASP A 149 17.83 -30.18 24.40
N LYS A 150 18.26 -30.98 25.38
CA LYS A 150 18.46 -30.58 26.77
C LYS A 150 19.63 -29.62 26.96
N ARG A 151 20.50 -29.44 25.96
CA ARG A 151 21.59 -28.47 26.02
C ARG A 151 21.11 -27.02 25.99
N PHE A 152 19.89 -26.79 25.50
CA PHE A 152 19.31 -25.45 25.44
C PHE A 152 18.53 -25.14 26.71
N SER A 153 18.74 -23.94 27.22
CA SER A 153 18.02 -23.43 28.39
C SER A 153 16.74 -22.67 28.01
N GLU A 154 16.71 -22.10 26.81
CA GLU A 154 15.59 -21.36 26.24
C GLU A 154 15.67 -21.33 24.71
N VAL A 155 14.56 -20.93 24.08
CA VAL A 155 14.47 -20.71 22.63
C VAL A 155 14.01 -19.28 22.33
N VAL A 156 14.63 -18.63 21.35
CA VAL A 156 14.25 -17.32 20.82
C VAL A 156 13.53 -17.52 19.50
N ASN A 157 12.27 -17.10 19.46
CA ASN A 157 11.55 -16.87 18.22
C ASN A 157 12.11 -15.61 17.53
N ALA A 158 12.85 -15.80 16.45
CA ALA A 158 13.42 -14.76 15.59
C ALA A 158 12.79 -14.75 14.20
N CYS A 159 11.55 -15.25 14.06
CA CYS A 159 10.76 -15.08 12.84
C CYS A 159 10.34 -13.61 12.66
N ASP A 160 9.87 -13.23 11.46
CA ASP A 160 9.54 -11.84 11.16
C ASP A 160 8.48 -11.31 12.16
N ALA A 161 8.59 -10.04 12.56
CA ALA A 161 7.85 -9.46 13.68
C ALA A 161 6.37 -9.13 13.35
N GLY A 162 5.58 -10.15 13.01
CA GLY A 162 4.14 -10.02 12.79
C GLY A 162 3.40 -11.35 12.92
N ARG A 163 2.08 -11.33 12.71
CA ARG A 163 1.19 -12.51 12.86
C ARG A 163 1.70 -13.79 12.19
N GLU A 164 2.16 -13.71 10.95
CA GLU A 164 2.61 -14.90 10.20
C GLU A 164 3.91 -15.48 10.78
N GLY A 165 4.89 -14.62 11.10
CA GLY A 165 6.14 -15.07 11.71
C GLY A 165 5.92 -15.72 13.08
N GLU A 166 4.98 -15.17 13.87
CA GLU A 166 4.56 -15.78 15.14
C GLU A 166 3.92 -17.15 14.92
N LEU A 167 3.01 -17.29 13.95
CA LEU A 167 2.34 -18.55 13.64
C LEU A 167 3.32 -19.64 13.17
N ILE A 168 4.27 -19.29 12.31
CA ILE A 168 5.31 -20.21 11.79
C ILE A 168 6.05 -20.86 12.97
N PHE A 169 6.54 -20.03 13.90
CA PHE A 169 7.26 -20.52 15.07
C PHE A 169 6.35 -21.34 15.99
N ARG A 170 5.13 -20.86 16.29
CA ARG A 170 4.22 -21.53 17.24
C ARG A 170 3.75 -22.89 16.75
N TYR A 171 3.50 -23.06 15.45
CA TYR A 171 3.20 -24.37 14.87
C TYR A 171 4.38 -25.34 14.98
N LEU A 172 5.59 -24.86 14.69
CA LEU A 172 6.81 -25.65 14.84
C LEU A 172 7.03 -26.06 16.31
N TYR A 173 6.93 -25.11 17.23
CA TYR A 173 7.10 -25.33 18.67
C TYR A 173 6.08 -26.34 19.22
N GLN A 174 4.81 -26.22 18.82
CA GLN A 174 3.75 -27.16 19.18
C GLN A 174 3.99 -28.56 18.61
N LEU A 175 4.34 -28.67 17.32
CA LEU A 175 4.58 -29.96 16.67
C LEU A 175 5.80 -30.67 17.28
N ALA A 176 6.86 -29.93 17.61
CA ALA A 176 8.04 -30.45 18.28
C ALA A 176 7.77 -30.83 19.75
N GLN A 177 6.62 -30.43 20.31
CA GLN A 177 6.27 -30.59 21.73
C GLN A 177 7.34 -30.02 22.67
N SER A 178 7.98 -28.92 22.23
CA SER A 178 9.04 -28.28 23.01
C SER A 178 8.50 -27.74 24.33
N ARG A 179 9.36 -27.76 25.35
CA ARG A 179 9.11 -27.19 26.69
C ARG A 179 10.11 -26.10 27.04
N LEU A 180 10.97 -25.72 26.11
CA LEU A 180 11.96 -24.66 26.33
C LEU A 180 11.23 -23.34 26.59
N PRO A 181 11.60 -22.59 27.64
CA PRO A 181 11.15 -21.21 27.81
C PRO A 181 11.34 -20.42 26.51
N CYS A 182 10.30 -19.68 26.10
CA CYS A 182 10.31 -18.95 24.84
C CYS A 182 10.55 -17.46 25.07
N ARG A 183 11.49 -16.89 24.31
CA ARG A 183 11.74 -15.45 24.14
C ARG A 183 11.39 -15.02 22.73
N ARG A 184 11.18 -13.73 22.50
CA ARG A 184 10.82 -13.16 21.20
C ARG A 184 11.75 -12.01 20.81
N LEU A 185 12.39 -12.14 19.64
CA LEU A 185 13.13 -11.05 19.00
C LEU A 185 12.20 -10.24 18.10
N TRP A 186 11.79 -9.05 18.53
CA TRP A 186 10.82 -8.22 17.82
C TRP A 186 11.48 -7.02 17.12
N ILE A 187 11.97 -7.21 15.89
CA ILE A 187 12.68 -6.17 15.12
C ILE A 187 12.02 -5.90 13.75
N SER A 188 11.96 -4.63 13.35
CA SER A 188 11.41 -4.18 12.05
C SER A 188 12.49 -3.83 11.00
N SER A 189 13.76 -4.03 11.35
CA SER A 189 14.94 -3.76 10.51
C SER A 189 16.00 -4.84 10.72
N LEU A 190 16.68 -5.23 9.64
CA LEU A 190 17.80 -6.20 9.66
C LEU A 190 19.18 -5.51 9.63
N THR A 191 19.26 -4.25 10.05
CA THR A 191 20.54 -3.56 10.25
C THR A 191 21.26 -4.12 11.48
N ASP A 192 22.59 -4.08 11.46
CA ASP A 192 23.42 -4.60 12.54
C ASP A 192 23.06 -4.00 13.90
N GLU A 193 22.77 -2.69 13.93
CA GLU A 193 22.35 -1.98 15.13
C GLU A 193 21.01 -2.49 15.66
N ALA A 194 20.01 -2.63 14.79
CA ALA A 194 18.69 -3.11 15.18
C ALA A 194 18.74 -4.54 15.73
N ILE A 195 19.57 -5.40 15.12
CA ILE A 195 19.77 -6.78 15.60
C ILE A 195 20.41 -6.79 16.99
N ARG A 196 21.46 -6.01 17.23
CA ARG A 196 22.12 -5.94 18.55
C ARG A 196 21.18 -5.42 19.63
N GLN A 197 20.47 -4.32 19.34
CA GLN A 197 19.49 -3.75 20.26
C GLN A 197 18.34 -4.72 20.55
N GLY A 198 17.82 -5.40 19.53
CA GLY A 198 16.76 -6.39 19.68
C GLY A 198 17.15 -7.58 20.57
N PHE A 199 18.39 -8.08 20.45
CA PHE A 199 18.87 -9.15 21.34
C PHE A 199 19.11 -8.68 22.78
N ALA A 200 19.41 -7.40 22.99
CA ALA A 200 19.52 -6.81 24.32
C ALA A 200 18.15 -6.61 25.00
N SER A 201 17.05 -6.66 24.24
CA SER A 201 15.69 -6.33 24.69
C SER A 201 14.66 -7.41 24.31
N LEU A 202 15.04 -8.69 24.41
CA LEU A 202 14.15 -9.81 24.10
C LEU A 202 12.89 -9.81 24.98
N LEU A 203 11.73 -9.90 24.34
CA LEU A 203 10.46 -10.02 25.03
C LEU A 203 10.24 -11.45 25.55
N PRO A 204 9.56 -11.65 26.69
CA PRO A 204 8.93 -12.93 27.01
C PRO A 204 7.99 -13.38 25.89
N GLY A 205 8.04 -14.64 25.48
CA GLY A 205 7.15 -15.16 24.43
C GLY A 205 5.66 -15.00 24.76
N SER A 206 5.30 -15.03 26.04
CA SER A 206 3.92 -14.86 26.51
C SER A 206 3.31 -13.49 26.18
N GLU A 207 4.12 -12.46 25.97
CA GLU A 207 3.62 -11.14 25.55
C GLU A 207 2.95 -11.19 24.16
N LEU A 208 3.26 -12.21 23.35
CA LEU A 208 2.75 -12.37 21.98
C LEU A 208 1.69 -13.47 21.87
N ASP A 209 1.18 -14.01 22.98
CA ASP A 209 0.20 -15.11 22.95
C ASP A 209 -1.12 -14.69 22.26
N ASN A 210 -1.63 -13.49 22.53
CA ASN A 210 -2.82 -12.96 21.83
C ASN A 210 -2.60 -12.82 20.31
N LEU A 211 -1.38 -12.46 19.89
CA LEU A 211 -1.02 -12.37 18.48
C LEU A 211 -0.98 -13.76 17.82
N ALA A 212 -0.41 -14.73 18.53
CA ALA A 212 -0.37 -16.13 18.12
C ALA A 212 -1.78 -16.72 17.97
N ASP A 213 -2.66 -16.46 18.94
CA ASP A 213 -4.06 -16.90 18.92
C ASP A 213 -4.82 -16.27 17.77
N ALA A 214 -4.63 -14.96 17.51
CA ALA A 214 -5.23 -14.29 16.37
C ALA A 214 -4.76 -14.89 15.03
N ALA A 215 -3.47 -15.18 14.89
CA ALA A 215 -2.91 -15.80 13.68
C ALA A 215 -3.41 -17.24 13.49
N ARG A 216 -3.52 -18.00 14.57
CA ARG A 216 -4.08 -19.36 14.57
C ARG A 216 -5.55 -19.36 14.18
N CYS A 217 -6.37 -18.51 14.82
CA CYS A 217 -7.79 -18.34 14.49
C CYS A 217 -7.99 -18.04 13.01
N ARG A 218 -7.15 -17.15 12.44
CA ARG A 218 -7.18 -16.84 11.01
C ARG A 218 -6.92 -18.07 10.16
N SER A 219 -5.86 -18.82 10.44
CA SER A 219 -5.47 -20.01 9.68
C SER A 219 -6.54 -21.11 9.73
N GLU A 220 -7.08 -21.38 10.92
CA GLU A 220 -8.13 -22.38 11.13
C GLU A 220 -9.47 -21.96 10.50
N ALA A 221 -9.85 -20.68 10.58
CA ALA A 221 -11.04 -20.17 9.90
C ALA A 221 -10.93 -20.24 8.38
N ASP A 222 -9.76 -19.93 7.81
CA ASP A 222 -9.50 -20.03 6.39
C ASP A 222 -9.56 -21.50 5.92
N TRP A 223 -9.06 -22.45 6.73
CA TRP A 223 -9.21 -23.88 6.49
C TRP A 223 -10.68 -24.33 6.51
N LEU A 224 -11.44 -23.94 7.54
CA LEU A 224 -12.84 -24.31 7.69
C LEU A 224 -13.70 -23.80 6.54
N VAL A 225 -13.64 -22.50 6.25
CA VAL A 225 -14.45 -21.90 5.18
C VAL A 225 -13.97 -22.40 3.82
N GLY A 226 -12.66 -22.39 3.60
CA GLY A 226 -12.05 -22.72 2.32
C GLY A 226 -12.35 -24.16 1.90
N LEU A 227 -12.04 -25.14 2.75
CA LEU A 227 -12.22 -26.54 2.40
C LEU A 227 -13.69 -26.94 2.33
N ASN A 228 -14.53 -26.51 3.29
CA ASN A 228 -15.95 -26.87 3.27
C ASN A 228 -16.67 -26.28 2.06
N ALA A 229 -16.53 -24.97 1.82
CA ALA A 229 -17.23 -24.32 0.73
C ALA A 229 -16.71 -24.78 -0.65
N THR A 230 -15.40 -24.94 -0.80
CA THR A 230 -14.81 -25.49 -2.04
C THR A 230 -15.35 -26.87 -2.35
N ARG A 231 -15.40 -27.77 -1.35
CA ARG A 231 -15.94 -29.12 -1.54
C ARG A 231 -17.43 -29.10 -1.84
N ALA A 232 -18.22 -28.30 -1.12
CA ALA A 232 -19.65 -28.18 -1.33
C ALA A 232 -19.99 -27.73 -2.76
N VAL A 233 -19.39 -26.62 -3.20
CA VAL A 233 -19.65 -26.07 -4.55
C VAL A 233 -19.11 -27.00 -5.62
N THR A 234 -17.90 -27.53 -5.44
CA THR A 234 -17.31 -28.44 -6.44
C THR A 234 -18.13 -29.72 -6.62
N VAL A 235 -18.57 -30.36 -5.54
CA VAL A 235 -19.41 -31.57 -5.64
C VAL A 235 -20.78 -31.24 -6.25
N ARG A 236 -21.36 -30.08 -5.93
CA ARG A 236 -22.68 -29.69 -6.43
C ARG A 236 -22.72 -29.42 -7.93
N TYR A 237 -21.65 -28.85 -8.48
CA TYR A 237 -21.58 -28.39 -9.88
C TYR A 237 -20.69 -29.24 -10.78
N ARG A 238 -20.01 -30.25 -10.24
CA ARG A 238 -19.29 -31.23 -11.07
C ARG A 238 -20.29 -31.94 -11.99
N THR A 239 -20.10 -31.80 -13.30
CA THR A 239 -20.91 -32.48 -14.32
C THR A 239 -20.04 -33.43 -15.14
N GLY A 240 -20.48 -34.69 -15.29
CA GLY A 240 -19.77 -35.69 -16.08
C GLY A 240 -18.34 -35.99 -15.59
N ALA A 241 -17.43 -36.20 -16.54
CA ALA A 241 -16.01 -36.48 -16.29
C ALA A 241 -15.18 -35.22 -16.00
N ASP A 242 -15.78 -34.03 -16.03
CA ASP A 242 -15.04 -32.79 -15.88
C ASP A 242 -14.58 -32.59 -14.43
N SER A 243 -13.27 -32.42 -14.24
CA SER A 243 -12.61 -32.36 -12.94
C SER A 243 -12.49 -30.94 -12.39
N MET A 244 -13.25 -29.99 -12.93
CA MET A 244 -13.13 -28.58 -12.58
C MET A 244 -13.33 -28.33 -11.06
N LEU A 245 -12.35 -27.68 -10.45
CA LEU A 245 -12.34 -27.29 -9.05
C LEU A 245 -12.88 -25.87 -8.91
N TYR A 246 -13.91 -25.69 -8.07
CA TYR A 246 -14.46 -24.38 -7.75
C TYR A 246 -13.95 -23.94 -6.39
N SER A 247 -12.79 -23.28 -6.37
CA SER A 247 -12.19 -22.79 -5.13
C SER A 247 -13.00 -21.65 -4.53
N ILE A 248 -13.49 -21.87 -3.31
CA ILE A 248 -14.19 -20.88 -2.50
C ILE A 248 -13.33 -20.55 -1.29
N GLY A 249 -13.27 -19.29 -0.91
CA GLY A 249 -12.54 -18.89 0.29
C GLY A 249 -12.97 -17.51 0.78
N ARG A 250 -12.79 -17.30 2.08
CA ARG A 250 -13.22 -16.10 2.81
C ARG A 250 -12.70 -14.79 2.21
N VAL A 251 -11.56 -14.82 1.51
CA VAL A 251 -10.95 -13.62 0.87
C VAL A 251 -11.09 -13.63 -0.65
N GLN A 252 -10.74 -14.75 -1.31
CA GLN A 252 -10.78 -14.83 -2.78
C GLN A 252 -12.19 -14.64 -3.34
N THR A 253 -13.21 -15.18 -2.68
CA THR A 253 -14.59 -15.17 -3.21
C THR A 253 -15.23 -13.78 -3.11
N PRO A 254 -15.17 -13.06 -1.97
CA PRO A 254 -15.63 -11.67 -1.94
C PRO A 254 -14.84 -10.75 -2.87
N THR A 255 -13.52 -10.99 -3.03
CA THR A 255 -12.71 -10.21 -3.98
C THR A 255 -13.19 -10.39 -5.42
N LEU A 256 -13.49 -11.64 -5.83
CA LEU A 256 -14.09 -11.92 -7.13
C LEU A 256 -15.50 -11.30 -7.25
N ALA A 257 -16.31 -11.36 -6.19
CA ALA A 257 -17.65 -10.77 -6.19
C ALA A 257 -17.62 -9.25 -6.49
N ILE A 258 -16.70 -8.51 -5.87
CA ILE A 258 -16.51 -7.07 -6.15
C ILE A 258 -16.23 -6.81 -7.65
N LEU A 259 -15.40 -7.64 -8.27
CA LEU A 259 -15.09 -7.51 -9.71
C LEU A 259 -16.31 -7.86 -10.58
N VAL A 260 -17.02 -8.94 -10.25
CA VAL A 260 -18.22 -9.37 -10.98
C VAL A 260 -19.33 -8.33 -10.87
N GLU A 261 -19.55 -7.76 -9.69
CA GLU A 261 -20.54 -6.69 -9.48
C GLU A 261 -20.18 -5.44 -10.28
N ARG A 262 -18.90 -5.05 -10.27
CA ARG A 262 -18.44 -3.92 -11.08
C ARG A 262 -18.63 -4.17 -12.58
N GLU A 263 -18.31 -5.36 -13.05
CA GLU A 263 -18.47 -5.74 -14.46
C GLU A 263 -19.96 -5.73 -14.86
N LYS A 264 -20.84 -6.30 -14.03
CA LYS A 264 -22.29 -6.24 -14.24
C LYS A 264 -22.79 -4.80 -14.32
N ALA A 265 -22.30 -3.92 -13.44
CA ALA A 265 -22.65 -2.49 -13.47
C ALA A 265 -22.16 -1.81 -14.76
N ILE A 266 -20.98 -2.16 -15.27
CA ILE A 266 -20.45 -1.63 -16.55
C ILE A 266 -21.29 -2.16 -17.73
N LEU A 267 -21.58 -3.45 -17.78
CA LEU A 267 -22.33 -4.08 -18.87
C LEU A 267 -23.79 -3.63 -18.93
N SER A 268 -24.39 -3.33 -17.78
CA SER A 268 -25.76 -2.80 -17.68
C SER A 268 -25.84 -1.28 -17.77
N PHE A 269 -24.71 -0.57 -17.86
CA PHE A 269 -24.70 0.88 -17.98
C PHE A 269 -25.24 1.29 -19.36
N VAL A 270 -26.33 2.04 -19.36
CA VAL A 270 -26.89 2.67 -20.56
C VAL A 270 -26.49 4.15 -20.54
N PRO A 271 -25.61 4.61 -21.44
CA PRO A 271 -25.25 6.03 -21.53
C PRO A 271 -26.50 6.89 -21.78
N LYS A 272 -26.62 7.99 -21.04
CA LYS A 272 -27.65 9.00 -21.25
C LYS A 272 -27.00 10.32 -21.60
N ASP A 273 -27.51 10.98 -22.63
CA ASP A 273 -27.08 12.31 -23.00
C ASP A 273 -27.54 13.33 -21.96
N TYR A 274 -26.69 14.31 -21.69
CA TYR A 274 -27.00 15.49 -20.91
C TYR A 274 -26.29 16.70 -21.49
N TRP A 275 -26.83 17.88 -21.22
CA TRP A 275 -26.29 19.13 -21.76
C TRP A 275 -25.83 20.06 -20.64
N GLN A 276 -24.79 20.83 -20.89
CA GLN A 276 -24.35 21.91 -20.00
C GLN A 276 -24.23 23.20 -20.79
N VAL A 277 -24.60 24.32 -20.17
CA VAL A 277 -24.38 25.64 -20.75
C VAL A 277 -23.09 26.20 -20.16
N LYS A 278 -22.09 26.39 -21.03
CA LYS A 278 -20.80 27.00 -20.68
C LYS A 278 -20.76 28.41 -21.23
N ALA A 279 -20.46 29.39 -20.37
CA ALA A 279 -20.17 30.75 -20.76
C ALA A 279 -18.65 30.97 -20.79
N ASP A 280 -18.16 31.60 -21.84
CA ASP A 280 -16.79 32.11 -21.90
C ASP A 280 -16.84 33.60 -21.57
N LEU A 281 -16.48 33.93 -20.32
CA LEU A 281 -16.57 35.28 -19.78
C LEU A 281 -15.23 35.98 -19.95
N THR A 282 -15.29 37.29 -20.19
CA THR A 282 -14.11 38.17 -20.25
C THR A 282 -14.23 39.19 -19.13
N THR A 283 -13.15 39.52 -18.45
CA THR A 283 -13.10 40.60 -17.46
C THR A 283 -12.80 41.94 -18.14
N ALA A 284 -12.99 43.06 -17.43
CA ALA A 284 -12.86 44.39 -18.02
C ALA A 284 -11.43 44.69 -18.49
N ASP A 285 -10.46 44.06 -17.83
CA ASP A 285 -9.03 44.06 -18.18
C ASP A 285 -8.65 42.98 -19.21
N GLY A 286 -9.63 42.26 -19.78
CA GLY A 286 -9.43 41.35 -20.90
C GLY A 286 -9.10 39.90 -20.54
N ALA A 287 -9.05 39.53 -19.26
CA ALA A 287 -8.82 38.14 -18.85
C ALA A 287 -10.04 37.28 -19.19
N ARG A 288 -9.81 36.09 -19.76
CA ARG A 288 -10.88 35.18 -20.18
C ARG A 288 -10.96 33.97 -19.26
N PHE A 289 -12.16 33.57 -18.87
CA PHE A 289 -12.37 32.37 -18.07
C PHE A 289 -13.70 31.69 -18.38
N PRO A 290 -13.76 30.35 -18.32
CA PRO A 290 -15.00 29.61 -18.49
C PRO A 290 -15.81 29.57 -17.19
N ALA A 291 -17.13 29.61 -17.31
CA ALA A 291 -18.07 29.38 -16.22
C ALA A 291 -19.21 28.46 -16.66
N ILE A 292 -19.70 27.61 -15.76
CA ILE A 292 -20.77 26.63 -16.06
C ILE A 292 -22.06 27.12 -15.41
N PHE A 293 -23.15 27.09 -16.16
CA PHE A 293 -24.48 27.42 -15.65
C PHE A 293 -24.82 26.57 -14.40
N CYS A 294 -25.41 27.19 -13.38
CA CYS A 294 -25.81 26.50 -12.17
C CYS A 294 -27.10 27.05 -11.55
N ILE A 295 -27.89 26.15 -10.97
CA ILE A 295 -28.95 26.46 -10.01
C ILE A 295 -28.75 25.60 -8.77
N GLY A 296 -28.33 26.22 -7.68
CA GLY A 296 -27.84 25.49 -6.51
C GLY A 296 -26.72 24.53 -6.91
N LYS A 297 -26.99 23.22 -6.84
CA LYS A 297 -26.03 22.16 -7.24
C LYS A 297 -26.26 21.62 -8.65
N ALA A 298 -27.38 21.94 -9.29
CA ALA A 298 -27.71 21.48 -10.64
C ALA A 298 -26.90 22.27 -11.68
N THR A 299 -26.21 21.56 -12.58
CA THR A 299 -25.35 22.15 -13.62
C THR A 299 -25.56 21.55 -15.00
N ARG A 300 -26.56 20.68 -15.12
CA ARG A 300 -26.82 19.84 -16.29
C ARG A 300 -28.31 19.88 -16.62
N PHE A 301 -28.62 19.74 -17.90
CA PHE A 301 -29.98 19.68 -18.44
C PHE A 301 -30.24 18.30 -19.02
N ALA A 302 -31.44 17.77 -18.80
CA ALA A 302 -31.90 16.51 -19.38
C ALA A 302 -32.31 16.63 -20.85
N HIS A 303 -32.56 17.85 -21.34
CA HIS A 303 -32.99 18.10 -22.71
C HIS A 303 -32.18 19.23 -23.34
N GLN A 304 -31.79 19.03 -24.60
CA GLN A 304 -30.99 19.97 -25.36
C GLN A 304 -31.67 21.33 -25.52
N ASP A 305 -32.98 21.34 -25.80
CA ASP A 305 -33.75 22.58 -26.02
C ASP A 305 -33.76 23.48 -24.80
N ALA A 306 -33.81 22.89 -23.59
CA ALA A 306 -33.76 23.66 -22.35
C ALA A 306 -32.39 24.36 -22.19
N ALA A 307 -31.29 23.65 -22.48
CA ALA A 307 -29.96 24.23 -22.46
C ALA A 307 -29.80 25.32 -23.54
N PHE A 308 -30.33 25.11 -24.75
CA PHE A 308 -30.31 26.13 -25.81
C PHE A 308 -31.11 27.37 -25.44
N ALA A 309 -32.30 27.23 -24.85
CA ALA A 309 -33.10 28.35 -24.42
C ALA A 309 -32.38 29.21 -23.35
N VAL A 310 -31.68 28.57 -22.40
CA VAL A 310 -30.82 29.30 -21.45
C VAL A 310 -29.67 29.99 -22.17
N ARG A 311 -28.99 29.32 -23.11
CA ARG A 311 -27.92 29.94 -23.91
C ARG A 311 -28.41 31.18 -24.66
N GLU A 312 -29.52 31.07 -25.39
CA GLU A 312 -30.07 32.19 -26.15
C GLU A 312 -30.54 33.32 -25.23
N ARG A 313 -31.17 33.00 -24.09
CA ARG A 313 -31.56 33.99 -23.09
C ARG A 313 -30.35 34.77 -22.56
N CYS A 314 -29.25 34.09 -22.22
CA CYS A 314 -28.03 34.72 -21.76
C CYS A 314 -27.33 35.53 -22.87
N ASN A 315 -27.30 35.04 -24.11
CA ASN A 315 -26.67 35.73 -25.23
C ASN A 315 -27.34 37.08 -25.54
N ARG A 316 -28.67 37.20 -25.34
CA ARG A 316 -29.38 38.48 -25.45
C ARG A 316 -28.85 39.55 -24.48
N HIS A 317 -28.33 39.11 -23.32
CA HIS A 317 -27.75 39.95 -22.29
C HIS A 317 -26.24 39.73 -22.15
N GLY A 318 -25.54 39.34 -23.22
CA GLY A 318 -24.12 38.97 -23.15
C GLY A 318 -23.14 40.15 -23.12
N ARG A 319 -23.64 41.39 -23.29
CA ARG A 319 -22.84 42.62 -23.32
C ARG A 319 -22.80 43.24 -21.93
N LEU A 320 -21.71 43.90 -21.56
CA LEU A 320 -21.67 44.52 -20.24
C LEU A 320 -22.36 45.89 -20.19
N GLU A 321 -22.50 46.60 -21.31
CA GLU A 321 -23.31 47.83 -21.28
C GLU A 321 -24.80 47.55 -21.03
N ASP A 322 -25.23 46.29 -21.12
CA ASP A 322 -26.58 45.86 -20.76
C ASP A 322 -26.74 45.86 -19.22
N PRO A 323 -27.74 46.57 -18.65
CA PRO A 323 -28.06 46.49 -17.22
C PRO A 323 -28.40 45.08 -16.73
N ALA A 324 -28.87 44.20 -17.63
CA ALA A 324 -29.07 42.78 -17.38
C ALA A 324 -27.85 41.91 -17.77
N GLY A 325 -26.72 42.54 -18.06
CA GLY A 325 -25.47 41.92 -18.48
C GLY A 325 -24.76 41.09 -17.41
N PRO A 326 -23.64 40.44 -17.75
CA PRO A 326 -22.89 39.59 -16.82
C PRO A 326 -22.35 40.41 -15.65
N THR A 327 -22.81 40.11 -14.45
CA THR A 327 -22.44 40.81 -13.21
C THR A 327 -21.90 39.81 -12.19
N VAL A 328 -20.75 40.10 -11.57
CA VAL A 328 -20.22 39.28 -10.48
C VAL A 328 -21.13 39.43 -9.27
N GLU A 329 -21.88 38.38 -8.96
CA GLU A 329 -22.78 38.31 -7.80
C GLU A 329 -22.02 37.89 -6.54
N SER A 330 -21.05 36.99 -6.69
CA SER A 330 -20.14 36.63 -5.60
C SER A 330 -18.74 36.29 -6.10
N LEU A 331 -17.75 36.67 -5.29
CA LEU A 331 -16.34 36.32 -5.46
C LEU A 331 -15.81 35.87 -4.10
N LYS A 332 -15.48 34.59 -3.97
CA LYS A 332 -14.92 34.02 -2.75
C LYS A 332 -13.56 33.42 -3.06
N GLN A 333 -12.52 33.88 -2.36
CA GLN A 333 -11.21 33.27 -2.41
C GLN A 333 -10.84 32.73 -1.03
N VAL A 334 -10.43 31.46 -0.99
CA VAL A 334 -10.00 30.78 0.23
C VAL A 334 -8.63 30.19 0.00
N ASN A 335 -7.70 30.50 0.91
CA ASN A 335 -6.41 29.81 0.94
C ASN A 335 -6.59 28.47 1.65
N THR A 336 -6.20 27.40 0.98
CA THR A 336 -6.29 26.02 1.47
C THR A 336 -4.90 25.41 1.53
N ARG A 337 -4.67 24.53 2.50
CA ARG A 337 -3.43 23.78 2.65
C ARG A 337 -3.65 22.31 2.32
N GLU A 338 -2.70 21.73 1.60
CA GLU A 338 -2.67 20.31 1.31
C GLU A 338 -1.39 19.72 1.89
N ALA A 339 -1.54 18.96 2.97
CA ALA A 339 -0.42 18.32 3.64
C ALA A 339 0.20 17.21 2.77
N PRO A 340 1.52 16.96 2.90
CA PRO A 340 2.17 15.87 2.19
C PRO A 340 1.48 14.53 2.50
N PRO A 341 1.40 13.59 1.55
CA PRO A 341 0.75 12.31 1.79
C PRO A 341 1.48 11.52 2.89
N LEU A 342 0.73 10.76 3.69
CA LEU A 342 1.31 9.85 4.69
C LEU A 342 2.31 8.87 4.06
N LEU A 343 3.21 8.35 4.88
CA LEU A 343 4.22 7.37 4.49
C LEU A 343 3.59 6.10 3.89
N PHE A 344 4.42 5.28 3.25
CA PHE A 344 3.93 4.07 2.58
C PHE A 344 3.68 2.95 3.59
N ASP A 345 2.47 2.39 3.52
CA ASP A 345 2.23 0.97 3.80
C ASP A 345 2.43 0.17 2.49
N LEU A 346 2.33 -1.16 2.56
CA LEU A 346 2.47 -2.00 1.36
C LEU A 346 1.40 -1.66 0.30
N THR A 347 0.16 -1.43 0.72
CA THR A 347 -0.97 -1.21 -0.19
C THR A 347 -0.82 0.10 -0.97
N SER A 348 -0.48 1.20 -0.30
CA SER A 348 -0.29 2.49 -0.98
C SER A 348 0.99 2.54 -1.81
N LEU A 349 2.03 1.78 -1.44
CA LEU A 349 3.20 1.57 -2.28
C LEU A 349 2.83 0.83 -3.57
N GLN A 350 2.12 -0.30 -3.47
CA GLN A 350 1.63 -1.07 -4.62
C GLN A 350 0.74 -0.24 -5.54
N ARG A 351 -0.22 0.53 -4.99
CA ARG A 351 -1.07 1.43 -5.78
C ARG A 351 -0.27 2.50 -6.50
N THR A 352 0.74 3.08 -5.85
CA THR A 352 1.59 4.12 -6.46
C THR A 352 2.51 3.55 -7.53
N ALA A 353 3.13 2.40 -7.26
CA ALA A 353 4.00 1.69 -8.21
C ALA A 353 3.22 1.22 -9.45
N ASN A 354 1.99 0.72 -9.27
CA ASN A 354 1.12 0.36 -10.38
C ASN A 354 0.77 1.57 -11.24
N ARG A 355 0.30 2.68 -10.63
CA ARG A 355 -0.05 3.90 -11.37
C ARG A 355 1.12 4.51 -12.13
N ARG A 356 2.32 4.53 -11.54
CA ARG A 356 3.49 5.16 -12.16
C ARG A 356 4.24 4.26 -13.13
N PHE A 357 4.28 2.95 -12.87
CA PHE A 357 5.20 2.03 -13.55
C PHE A 357 4.54 0.76 -14.10
N GLY A 358 3.23 0.55 -13.87
CA GLY A 358 2.52 -0.66 -14.28
C GLY A 358 2.90 -1.92 -13.51
N LEU A 359 3.58 -1.79 -12.36
CA LEU A 359 3.98 -2.95 -11.56
C LEU A 359 2.75 -3.61 -10.92
N SER A 360 2.73 -4.95 -10.93
CA SER A 360 1.74 -5.72 -10.17
C SER A 360 2.00 -5.59 -8.66
N ALA A 361 1.00 -5.98 -7.86
CA ALA A 361 1.15 -6.03 -6.41
C ALA A 361 2.31 -6.96 -5.99
N GLN A 362 2.41 -8.14 -6.63
CA GLN A 362 3.48 -9.11 -6.37
C GLN A 362 4.86 -8.57 -6.77
N ALA A 363 5.02 -8.04 -7.99
CA ALA A 363 6.30 -7.51 -8.44
C ALA A 363 6.80 -6.33 -7.58
N THR A 364 5.86 -5.52 -7.04
CA THR A 364 6.19 -4.46 -6.08
C THR A 364 6.66 -5.04 -4.75
N LEU A 365 5.98 -6.07 -4.23
CA LEU A 365 6.37 -6.74 -3.00
C LEU A 365 7.73 -7.42 -3.13
N ASP A 366 8.00 -8.12 -4.24
CA ASP A 366 9.28 -8.80 -4.49
C ASP A 366 10.45 -7.80 -4.49
N ALA A 367 10.27 -6.66 -5.19
CA ALA A 367 11.27 -5.60 -5.19
C ALA A 367 11.46 -4.99 -3.79
N ALA A 368 10.38 -4.73 -3.05
CA ALA A 368 10.47 -4.21 -1.68
C ALA A 368 11.15 -5.22 -0.72
N GLN A 369 10.85 -6.52 -0.86
CA GLN A 369 11.49 -7.58 -0.08
C GLN A 369 12.98 -7.65 -0.37
N ALA A 370 13.40 -7.53 -1.62
CA ALA A 370 14.81 -7.51 -1.96
C ALA A 370 15.52 -6.26 -1.39
N LEU A 371 14.87 -5.08 -1.42
CA LEU A 371 15.39 -3.87 -0.77
C LEU A 371 15.55 -4.02 0.75
N TYR A 372 14.65 -4.77 1.41
CA TYR A 372 14.67 -5.04 2.84
C TYR A 372 15.71 -6.10 3.23
N GLU A 373 15.67 -7.29 2.62
CA GLU A 373 16.49 -8.43 3.04
C GLU A 373 17.91 -8.40 2.45
N ARG A 374 18.00 -8.20 1.13
CA ARG A 374 19.27 -8.26 0.39
C ARG A 374 20.06 -6.98 0.60
N HIS A 375 19.43 -5.84 0.33
CA HIS A 375 20.11 -4.55 0.36
C HIS A 375 20.12 -3.88 1.73
N LYS A 376 19.11 -4.15 2.57
CA LYS A 376 18.92 -3.57 3.92
C LYS A 376 18.79 -2.05 3.91
N ILE A 377 18.11 -1.51 2.89
CA ILE A 377 17.98 -0.07 2.65
C ILE A 377 16.58 0.47 2.88
N ILE A 378 15.59 -0.40 3.06
CA ILE A 378 14.25 -0.03 3.57
C ILE A 378 13.88 -0.90 4.76
N THR A 379 12.89 -0.47 5.54
CA THR A 379 12.31 -1.22 6.66
C THR A 379 11.30 -2.27 6.18
N TYR A 380 10.86 -3.13 7.09
CA TYR A 380 10.00 -4.28 6.77
C TYR A 380 8.78 -3.89 5.90
N PRO A 381 8.64 -4.48 4.68
CA PRO A 381 7.70 -3.96 3.70
C PRO A 381 6.28 -4.56 3.80
N ARG A 382 6.03 -5.54 4.68
CA ARG A 382 4.68 -6.12 4.88
C ARG A 382 3.98 -5.47 6.07
N THR A 383 3.89 -4.15 6.02
CA THR A 383 3.21 -3.32 7.02
C THR A 383 1.94 -2.72 6.43
N ASP A 384 0.92 -2.56 7.26
CA ASP A 384 -0.31 -1.80 6.98
C ASP A 384 -0.30 -0.39 7.59
N SER A 385 0.71 -0.07 8.41
CA SER A 385 0.85 1.25 9.00
C SER A 385 1.48 2.25 8.03
N ARG A 386 1.03 3.50 8.17
CA ARG A 386 1.55 4.68 7.46
C ARG A 386 2.19 5.70 8.42
N HIS A 387 2.48 5.27 9.66
CA HIS A 387 3.04 6.07 10.74
C HIS A 387 4.37 5.47 11.24
N LEU A 388 5.15 6.26 11.96
CA LEU A 388 6.39 5.91 12.62
C LEU A 388 6.21 5.95 14.13
N SER A 389 7.01 5.18 14.85
CA SER A 389 7.02 5.22 16.31
C SER A 389 7.78 6.45 16.80
N SER A 390 7.39 6.98 17.97
CA SER A 390 8.11 8.08 18.62
C SER A 390 9.61 7.81 18.76
N ASP A 391 9.99 6.55 18.96
CA ASP A 391 11.39 6.16 19.21
C ASP A 391 12.27 6.33 17.97
N MET A 392 11.67 6.40 16.78
CA MET A 392 12.40 6.62 15.54
C MET A 392 12.84 8.08 15.35
N VAL A 393 12.31 9.03 16.12
CA VAL A 393 12.65 10.46 15.97
C VAL A 393 14.16 10.69 16.09
N GLY A 394 14.81 10.05 17.06
CA GLY A 394 16.26 10.16 17.27
C GLY A 394 17.09 9.61 16.11
N THR A 395 16.50 8.77 15.24
CA THR A 395 17.20 8.16 14.10
C THR A 395 17.16 9.01 12.83
N LEU A 396 16.25 9.99 12.74
CA LEU A 396 16.06 10.81 11.54
C LEU A 396 17.35 11.50 11.04
N PRO A 397 18.18 12.12 11.91
CA PRO A 397 19.41 12.77 11.44
C PRO A 397 20.35 11.80 10.72
N LYS A 398 20.45 10.55 11.18
CA LYS A 398 21.26 9.51 10.55
C LYS A 398 20.67 9.08 9.20
N ILE A 399 19.35 8.94 9.13
CA ILE A 399 18.67 8.60 7.87
C ILE A 399 18.88 9.71 6.83
N PHE A 400 18.68 10.98 7.20
CA PHE A 400 18.93 12.11 6.31
C PHE A 400 20.41 12.19 5.89
N ALA A 401 21.35 11.91 6.79
CA ALA A 401 22.77 11.91 6.45
C ALA A 401 23.10 10.85 5.37
N GLY A 402 22.65 9.61 5.53
CA GLY A 402 22.91 8.57 4.53
C GLY A 402 22.18 8.80 3.20
N LEU A 403 20.98 9.38 3.23
CA LEU A 403 20.29 9.79 2.01
C LEU A 403 21.01 10.95 1.30
N ALA A 404 21.67 11.83 2.04
CA ALA A 404 22.41 12.97 1.47
C ALA A 404 23.66 12.56 0.67
N GLU A 405 24.15 11.33 0.85
CA GLU A 405 25.27 10.77 0.07
C GLU A 405 24.83 10.40 -1.37
N ASN A 406 23.53 10.28 -1.62
CA ASN A 406 22.99 10.03 -2.95
C ASN A 406 22.65 11.34 -3.65
N HIS A 407 23.35 11.65 -4.75
CA HIS A 407 23.18 12.90 -5.50
C HIS A 407 21.72 13.22 -5.88
N GLU A 408 20.90 12.21 -6.19
CA GLU A 408 19.47 12.36 -6.52
C GLU A 408 18.61 12.89 -5.36
N TYR A 409 19.03 12.67 -4.11
CA TYR A 409 18.30 13.04 -2.90
C TYR A 409 19.02 14.11 -2.07
N ALA A 410 20.29 14.40 -2.41
CA ALA A 410 21.19 15.22 -1.61
C ALA A 410 20.61 16.59 -1.24
N VAL A 411 20.10 17.33 -2.23
CA VAL A 411 19.54 18.68 -1.99
C VAL A 411 18.40 18.65 -0.96
N PHE A 412 17.54 17.64 -1.01
CA PHE A 412 16.40 17.52 -0.11
C PHE A 412 16.83 17.04 1.29
N ALA A 413 17.68 16.02 1.34
CA ALA A 413 18.13 15.44 2.60
C ALA A 413 19.05 16.40 3.38
N GLN A 414 19.92 17.15 2.70
CA GLN A 414 20.77 18.18 3.31
C GLN A 414 19.94 19.32 3.89
N HIS A 415 18.87 19.75 3.22
CA HIS A 415 17.95 20.74 3.75
C HIS A 415 17.33 20.29 5.07
N LEU A 416 16.79 19.07 5.12
CA LEU A 416 16.20 18.50 6.34
C LEU A 416 17.23 18.25 7.44
N ARG A 417 18.50 17.99 7.09
CA ARG A 417 19.59 17.87 8.06
C ARG A 417 19.95 19.23 8.67
N ALA A 418 19.99 20.28 7.85
CA ALA A 418 20.29 21.65 8.31
C ALA A 418 19.12 22.25 9.10
N LYS A 419 17.88 21.87 8.78
CA LYS A 419 16.66 22.29 9.46
C LYS A 419 15.81 21.06 9.82
N PRO A 420 16.16 20.36 10.91
CA PRO A 420 15.42 19.17 11.33
C PRO A 420 13.93 19.47 11.51
N PRO A 421 13.05 18.66 10.91
CA PRO A 421 11.61 18.85 11.06
C PRO A 421 11.19 18.58 12.50
N ARG A 422 10.18 19.32 12.98
CA ARG A 422 9.53 18.98 14.26
C ARG A 422 8.69 17.71 14.05
N PRO A 423 8.86 16.66 14.87
CA PRO A 423 7.99 15.49 14.83
C PRO A 423 6.54 15.91 15.03
N SER A 424 5.64 15.44 14.16
CA SER A 424 4.21 15.72 14.28
C SER A 424 3.43 14.42 14.43
N LYS A 425 2.30 14.47 15.14
CA LYS A 425 1.41 13.32 15.33
C LYS A 425 0.84 12.77 14.01
N ARG A 426 0.92 13.55 12.92
CA ARG A 426 0.55 13.07 11.58
C ARG A 426 1.43 11.91 11.12
N PHE A 427 2.70 11.91 11.49
CA PHE A 427 3.66 10.88 11.06
C PHE A 427 4.18 10.05 12.22
N PHE A 428 4.22 10.58 13.45
CA PHE A 428 4.66 9.86 14.65
C PHE A 428 3.47 9.62 15.58
N ASP A 429 2.89 8.42 15.49
CA ASP A 429 1.71 8.06 16.29
C ASP A 429 1.75 6.55 16.60
N ASP A 430 2.23 6.21 17.80
CA ASP A 430 2.35 4.82 18.26
C ASP A 430 0.98 4.12 18.33
N SER A 431 -0.12 4.86 18.52
CA SER A 431 -1.48 4.30 18.52
C SER A 431 -1.95 3.81 17.14
N LYS A 432 -1.22 4.18 16.08
CA LYS A 432 -1.48 3.78 14.69
C LYS A 432 -0.51 2.71 14.20
N ILE A 433 0.21 2.08 15.12
CA ILE A 433 1.16 1.01 14.86
C ILE A 433 0.67 -0.24 15.58
N GLN A 434 0.48 -1.31 14.82
CA GLN A 434 0.24 -2.64 15.39
C GLN A 434 1.60 -3.36 15.44
N ASP A 435 1.88 -4.17 14.42
CA ASP A 435 3.09 -4.98 14.39
C ASP A 435 4.31 -4.18 13.89
N HIS A 436 4.10 -3.33 12.88
CA HIS A 436 5.15 -2.60 12.17
C HIS A 436 4.76 -1.15 11.88
N HIS A 437 5.76 -0.28 11.84
CA HIS A 437 5.64 1.08 11.35
C HIS A 437 5.68 1.13 9.81
N ALA A 438 5.61 2.33 9.22
CA ALA A 438 5.62 2.55 7.77
C ALA A 438 6.93 2.11 7.08
N ILE A 439 6.86 1.88 5.77
CA ILE A 439 8.01 1.56 4.92
C ILE A 439 8.83 2.84 4.70
N VAL A 440 10.05 2.88 5.26
CA VAL A 440 10.96 4.03 5.21
C VAL A 440 12.40 3.57 4.91
N PRO A 441 13.28 4.46 4.42
CA PRO A 441 14.69 4.12 4.24
C PRO A 441 15.40 3.93 5.58
N THR A 442 16.39 3.02 5.63
CA THR A 442 17.17 2.73 6.85
C THR A 442 18.30 3.73 7.11
N GLY A 443 18.60 4.60 6.12
CA GLY A 443 19.77 5.49 6.15
C GLY A 443 21.08 4.81 5.75
N LYS A 444 21.07 3.53 5.38
CA LYS A 444 22.24 2.86 4.82
C LYS A 444 22.48 3.36 3.38
N THR A 445 23.71 3.78 3.10
CA THR A 445 24.12 4.19 1.76
C THR A 445 24.14 3.00 0.79
N VAL A 446 23.75 3.25 -0.45
CA VAL A 446 23.74 2.27 -1.54
C VAL A 446 24.07 2.97 -2.86
N GLY A 447 24.86 2.32 -3.71
CA GLY A 447 25.01 2.76 -5.09
C GLY A 447 23.73 2.46 -5.88
N LEU A 448 22.98 3.50 -6.26
CA LEU A 448 21.67 3.35 -6.91
C LEU A 448 21.74 2.58 -8.24
N GLU A 449 22.88 2.62 -8.90
CA GLU A 449 23.21 1.88 -10.11
C GLU A 449 23.35 0.36 -9.90
N SER A 450 23.60 -0.08 -8.67
CA SER A 450 23.67 -1.51 -8.33
C SER A 450 22.30 -2.17 -8.15
N LEU A 451 21.23 -1.36 -8.02
CA LEU A 451 19.88 -1.85 -7.83
C LEU A 451 19.27 -2.28 -9.17
N GLU A 452 18.48 -3.36 -9.14
CA GLU A 452 17.69 -3.75 -10.31
C GLU A 452 16.65 -2.66 -10.63
N ARG A 453 16.18 -2.61 -11.87
CA ARG A 453 15.28 -1.54 -12.35
C ARG A 453 14.06 -1.32 -11.47
N ASN A 454 13.40 -2.40 -11.05
CA ASN A 454 12.21 -2.31 -10.20
C ASN A 454 12.57 -1.98 -8.75
N GLU A 455 13.68 -2.49 -8.23
CA GLU A 455 14.20 -2.12 -6.91
C GLU A 455 14.50 -0.62 -6.82
N ARG A 456 15.24 -0.07 -7.81
CA ARG A 456 15.54 1.37 -7.85
C ARG A 456 14.27 2.21 -7.88
N ARG A 457 13.26 1.80 -8.66
CA ARG A 457 11.95 2.49 -8.74
C ARG A 457 11.21 2.47 -7.42
N ILE A 458 11.16 1.31 -6.75
CA ILE A 458 10.48 1.20 -5.46
C ILE A 458 11.24 1.98 -4.38
N TYR A 459 12.58 1.91 -4.38
CA TYR A 459 13.41 2.68 -3.47
C TYR A 459 13.21 4.19 -3.64
N ASP A 460 13.21 4.69 -4.89
CA ASP A 460 12.94 6.11 -5.18
C ASP A 460 11.57 6.57 -4.66
N LEU A 461 10.52 5.76 -4.85
CA LEU A 461 9.22 6.06 -4.26
C LEU A 461 9.31 6.18 -2.74
N VAL A 462 9.89 5.19 -2.07
CA VAL A 462 10.01 5.14 -0.61
C VAL A 462 10.80 6.35 -0.09
N VAL A 463 11.96 6.65 -0.68
CA VAL A 463 12.82 7.77 -0.27
C VAL A 463 12.12 9.11 -0.48
N ARG A 464 11.54 9.36 -1.66
CA ARG A 464 10.82 10.62 -1.92
C ARG A 464 9.59 10.77 -1.04
N ARG A 465 8.85 9.69 -0.77
CA ARG A 465 7.72 9.75 0.15
C ARG A 465 8.17 10.10 1.56
N PHE A 466 9.27 9.49 2.02
CA PHE A 466 9.83 9.74 3.34
C PHE A 466 10.33 11.18 3.49
N LEU A 467 11.16 11.67 2.56
CA LEU A 467 11.64 13.06 2.59
C LEU A 467 10.47 14.04 2.57
N GLY A 468 9.46 13.78 1.75
CA GLY A 468 8.30 14.66 1.62
C GLY A 468 7.39 14.75 2.82
N ALA A 469 7.37 13.73 3.67
CA ALA A 469 6.66 13.80 4.95
C ALA A 469 7.15 14.95 5.84
N PHE A 470 8.36 15.45 5.60
CA PHE A 470 9.00 16.48 6.42
C PHE A 470 9.09 17.85 5.75
N TYR A 471 8.50 18.01 4.58
CA TYR A 471 8.41 19.29 3.88
C TYR A 471 7.09 20.00 4.17
N PRO A 472 7.01 21.34 4.00
CA PRO A 472 5.79 22.10 4.25
C PRO A 472 4.62 21.65 3.37
N ASP A 473 3.41 21.94 3.85
CA ASP A 473 2.18 21.80 3.08
C ASP A 473 2.25 22.60 1.77
N ALA A 474 1.62 22.08 0.72
CA ALA A 474 1.32 22.88 -0.45
C ALA A 474 0.19 23.86 -0.12
N GLU A 475 0.30 25.11 -0.55
CA GLU A 475 -0.75 26.12 -0.34
C GLU A 475 -1.40 26.49 -1.66
N PHE A 476 -2.73 26.64 -1.66
CA PHE A 476 -3.51 26.96 -2.84
C PHE A 476 -4.51 28.07 -2.56
N ALA A 477 -4.60 29.04 -3.46
CA ALA A 477 -5.75 29.93 -3.55
C ALA A 477 -6.84 29.22 -4.37
N GLN A 478 -7.97 28.94 -3.73
CA GLN A 478 -9.18 28.48 -4.40
C GLN A 478 -10.13 29.65 -4.55
N THR A 479 -10.45 29.99 -5.79
CA THR A 479 -11.35 31.09 -6.12
C THR A 479 -12.64 30.53 -6.70
N GLU A 480 -13.77 30.97 -6.18
CA GLU A 480 -15.10 30.70 -6.69
C GLU A 480 -15.74 32.02 -7.11
N VAL A 481 -16.26 32.08 -8.33
CA VAL A 481 -16.94 33.25 -8.89
C VAL A 481 -18.32 32.82 -9.34
N VAL A 482 -19.36 33.53 -8.89
CA VAL A 482 -20.72 33.40 -9.43
C VAL A 482 -21.01 34.66 -10.23
N VAL A 483 -21.33 34.48 -11.50
CA VAL A 483 -21.71 35.54 -12.42
C VAL A 483 -23.18 35.40 -12.77
N ARG A 484 -23.95 36.43 -12.47
CA ARG A 484 -25.37 36.57 -12.80
C ARG A 484 -25.53 37.16 -14.19
N VAL A 485 -26.46 36.65 -14.99
CA VAL A 485 -26.89 37.20 -16.28
C VAL A 485 -28.43 37.27 -16.26
N GLY A 486 -29.00 38.41 -16.65
CA GLY A 486 -30.42 38.70 -16.59
C GLY A 486 -30.76 39.86 -15.65
N PRO A 487 -32.05 40.17 -15.41
CA PRO A 487 -32.46 41.26 -14.52
C PRO A 487 -32.09 40.98 -13.05
N GLU A 488 -31.97 42.03 -12.25
CA GLU A 488 -31.86 41.87 -10.79
C GLU A 488 -33.14 41.27 -10.22
N GLU A 489 -33.00 40.35 -9.26
CA GLU A 489 -34.15 39.87 -8.49
C GLU A 489 -34.66 41.04 -7.63
N ASN A 490 -35.84 41.58 -7.95
CA ASN A 490 -36.58 42.39 -6.98
C ASN A 490 -36.80 41.52 -5.75
N THR A 491 -36.23 41.93 -4.61
CA THR A 491 -36.21 41.20 -3.34
C THR A 491 -37.61 40.84 -2.85
N THR A 492 -38.12 39.73 -3.35
CA THR A 492 -39.11 38.89 -2.69
C THR A 492 -38.40 37.56 -2.47
N PRO A 493 -38.40 36.96 -1.27
CA PRO A 493 -37.62 35.77 -0.99
C PRO A 493 -37.94 34.72 -2.05
N ALA A 494 -36.93 34.34 -2.84
CA ALA A 494 -37.08 33.27 -3.81
C ALA A 494 -37.67 32.07 -3.07
N GLN A 495 -38.84 31.61 -3.51
CA GLN A 495 -39.36 30.32 -3.09
C GLN A 495 -38.21 29.33 -3.24
N ALA A 496 -37.84 28.68 -2.14
CA ALA A 496 -36.92 27.55 -2.21
C ALA A 496 -37.40 26.65 -3.35
N PRO A 497 -36.48 26.10 -4.17
CA PRO A 497 -36.86 25.20 -5.25
C PRO A 497 -37.84 24.18 -4.68
N PRO A 498 -38.95 23.88 -5.38
CA PRO A 498 -39.94 22.94 -4.86
C PRO A 498 -39.21 21.68 -4.43
N LYS A 499 -39.45 21.25 -3.19
CA LYS A 499 -38.84 20.05 -2.59
C LYS A 499 -39.13 18.75 -3.37
N ASP A 500 -39.92 18.86 -4.44
CA ASP A 500 -40.50 17.77 -5.23
C ASP A 500 -39.81 17.53 -6.59
N GLN A 501 -38.60 18.05 -6.80
CA GLN A 501 -37.79 17.72 -7.99
C GLN A 501 -36.46 17.01 -7.66
N THR A 502 -36.31 16.54 -6.42
CA THR A 502 -35.13 15.77 -5.98
C THR A 502 -35.54 14.52 -5.23
N GLU A 503 -36.30 13.63 -5.89
CA GLU A 503 -36.35 12.23 -5.51
C GLU A 503 -35.62 11.40 -6.57
N SER A 504 -34.30 11.49 -6.57
CA SER A 504 -33.49 10.39 -7.07
C SER A 504 -32.20 10.33 -6.28
N THR A 505 -31.98 9.24 -5.56
CA THR A 505 -30.66 8.95 -5.00
C THR A 505 -29.77 8.46 -6.15
N GLY A 506 -28.97 9.36 -6.73
CA GLY A 506 -28.05 9.07 -7.83
C GLY A 506 -27.62 10.33 -8.59
N ASP A 507 -26.69 10.21 -9.53
CA ASP A 507 -26.21 11.33 -10.39
C ASP A 507 -27.35 12.01 -11.21
N GLU A 508 -28.53 11.39 -11.29
CA GLU A 508 -29.75 11.94 -11.90
C GLU A 508 -30.40 13.07 -11.08
N ALA A 509 -30.04 13.22 -9.79
CA ALA A 509 -30.66 14.18 -8.85
C ALA A 509 -30.41 15.66 -9.20
N PHE A 510 -29.63 15.94 -10.23
CA PHE A 510 -29.14 17.26 -10.58
C PHE A 510 -29.29 17.59 -12.08
N LEU A 511 -30.20 16.89 -12.79
CA LEU A 511 -30.60 17.23 -14.15
C LEU A 511 -31.82 18.15 -14.16
N LEU A 512 -31.70 19.29 -14.82
CA LEU A 512 -32.81 20.20 -15.07
C LEU A 512 -33.65 19.69 -16.25
N ALA A 513 -34.92 19.38 -15.99
CA ALA A 513 -35.86 18.92 -17.01
C ALA A 513 -36.41 20.06 -17.87
N SER A 514 -36.44 21.29 -17.36
CA SER A 514 -37.00 22.45 -18.06
C SER A 514 -36.09 23.66 -17.96
N VAL A 515 -36.40 24.69 -18.75
CA VAL A 515 -35.74 26.00 -18.66
C VAL A 515 -36.09 26.62 -17.31
N PRO A 516 -35.10 26.92 -16.45
CA PRO A 516 -35.37 27.57 -15.18
C PRO A 516 -35.70 29.06 -15.35
N PRO A 517 -36.34 29.69 -14.36
CA PRO A 517 -36.55 31.14 -14.38
C PRO A 517 -35.22 31.90 -14.32
N ALA A 518 -35.21 33.10 -14.89
CA ALA A 518 -34.12 34.06 -14.70
C ALA A 518 -34.11 34.58 -13.25
N PRO A 519 -32.97 35.09 -12.74
CA PRO A 519 -31.70 35.28 -13.44
C PRO A 519 -30.86 34.00 -13.56
N ASP A 520 -30.09 33.93 -14.64
CA ASP A 520 -29.15 32.84 -14.90
C ASP A 520 -27.86 33.05 -14.11
N ARG A 521 -27.30 31.99 -13.55
CA ARG A 521 -26.06 32.04 -12.77
C ARG A 521 -25.02 31.11 -13.37
N PHE A 522 -23.78 31.58 -13.42
CA PHE A 522 -22.64 30.83 -13.94
C PHE A 522 -21.55 30.75 -12.87
N LEU A 523 -21.12 29.53 -12.57
CA LEU A 523 -20.10 29.22 -11.58
C LEU A 523 -18.76 28.95 -12.27
N ALA A 524 -17.74 29.72 -11.88
CA ALA A 524 -16.35 29.44 -12.22
C ALA A 524 -15.57 29.08 -10.95
N ARG A 525 -14.69 28.09 -11.06
CA ARG A 525 -13.77 27.69 -9.99
C ARG A 525 -12.35 27.69 -10.51
N GLY A 526 -11.48 28.41 -9.81
CA GLY A 526 -10.04 28.46 -10.06
C GLY A 526 -9.28 27.86 -8.88
N ARG A 527 -8.14 27.24 -9.18
CA ARG A 527 -7.19 26.78 -8.16
C ARG A 527 -5.79 27.15 -8.61
N VAL A 528 -5.13 28.03 -7.86
CA VAL A 528 -3.75 28.46 -8.11
C VAL A 528 -2.88 27.98 -6.96
N ARG A 529 -1.74 27.35 -7.28
CA ARG A 529 -0.76 26.95 -6.27
C ARG A 529 0.06 28.18 -5.86
N LEU A 530 0.01 28.52 -4.58
CA LEU A 530 0.75 29.64 -3.98
C LEU A 530 2.11 29.18 -3.48
N VAL A 531 2.15 28.01 -2.84
CA VAL A 531 3.36 27.38 -2.32
C VAL A 531 3.40 25.95 -2.82
N ALA A 532 4.55 25.53 -3.38
CA ALA A 532 4.70 24.21 -3.97
C ALA A 532 4.45 23.08 -2.96
N GLY A 533 4.89 23.27 -1.72
CA GLY A 533 4.99 22.21 -0.72
C GLY A 533 6.07 21.20 -1.09
N TRP A 534 5.87 19.94 -0.71
CA TRP A 534 6.64 18.79 -1.22
C TRP A 534 6.31 18.41 -2.67
#